data_AF-A0A927M666-F1
#
_entry.id   AF-A0A927M666-F1
#
_cell.length_a   1.000
_cell.length_b   1.000
_cell.length_c   1.000
_cell.angle_alpha   90.00
_cell.angle_beta   90.00
_cell.angle_gamma   90.00
#
_symmetry.space_group_name_H-M   'P 1'
#
loop_
_entity.id
_entity.type
_entity.pdbx_description
1 polymer ?
#
loop_
_entity_poly.entity_id
_entity_poly.type
_entity_poly.pdbx_seq_one_letter_code
_entity_poly.pdbx_strand_id
1 'polypeptide(L)'
;MARIFGRKSILLVVGALALTLVGGGIAVAAPEQRDDPGAVRINGRVVQQPLVTQADIDLAKAALVKGGSGIQASSAQLFAVVSAGGGLVRGSQAVSVTLLGLGLYQVVFNVPVQSGAFAGTIGLTGSVGTSPTGFISAVGRTNLAQGVFVQTWNQSGSPANRSFHLGVFLP
;
A
#
# COMPACT_ATOMS: atom_id res chain seq x y z
N MET A 1 -13.23 -58.64 -3.51
CA MET A 1 -14.61 -58.29 -3.94
C MET A 1 -14.83 -56.81 -3.61
N ALA A 2 -14.66 -55.85 -4.53
CA ALA A 2 -15.70 -55.25 -5.39
C ALA A 2 -16.97 -54.85 -4.57
N ARG A 3 -17.47 -53.60 -4.47
CA ARG A 3 -17.80 -52.51 -5.43
C ARG A 3 -17.99 -51.20 -4.59
N ILE A 4 -17.58 -49.98 -4.96
CA ILE A 4 -18.04 -49.02 -6.00
C ILE A 4 -19.43 -48.35 -5.75
N PHE A 5 -19.41 -47.01 -5.72
CA PHE A 5 -20.42 -45.94 -5.95
C PHE A 5 -21.48 -45.52 -4.90
N GLY A 6 -21.56 -44.20 -4.69
CA GLY A 6 -22.72 -43.50 -4.12
C GLY A 6 -22.57 -41.96 -3.98
N ARG A 7 -22.49 -41.21 -5.10
CA ARG A 7 -22.86 -39.77 -5.14
C ARG A 7 -24.39 -39.64 -5.14
N LYS A 8 -24.95 -38.60 -4.48
CA LYS A 8 -26.20 -37.85 -4.81
C LYS A 8 -26.58 -36.97 -3.59
N SER A 9 -26.59 -35.64 -3.66
CA SER A 9 -27.56 -34.70 -4.29
C SER A 9 -28.37 -33.97 -3.20
N ILE A 10 -28.04 -32.72 -2.88
CA ILE A 10 -28.98 -31.81 -2.21
C ILE A 10 -29.70 -31.00 -3.29
N LEU A 11 -31.00 -31.27 -3.40
CA LEU A 11 -32.00 -30.60 -4.24
C LEU A 11 -32.11 -29.10 -3.88
N LEU A 12 -32.08 -28.19 -4.87
CA LEU A 12 -33.22 -27.67 -5.64
C LEU A 12 -34.11 -26.69 -4.85
N VAL A 13 -33.94 -25.40 -5.12
CA VAL A 13 -35.07 -24.46 -5.22
C VAL A 13 -34.90 -23.66 -6.51
N VAL A 14 -35.56 -24.15 -7.55
CA VAL A 14 -35.90 -23.37 -8.75
C VAL A 14 -37.02 -22.43 -8.33
N GLY A 15 -36.69 -21.16 -8.11
CA GLY A 15 -37.68 -20.08 -8.01
C GLY A 15 -38.07 -19.65 -9.41
N ALA A 16 -39.34 -19.85 -9.75
CA ALA A 16 -39.92 -19.59 -11.06
C ALA A 16 -39.66 -18.14 -11.55
N LEU A 17 -39.11 -18.02 -12.77
CA LEU A 17 -39.04 -16.78 -13.51
C LEU A 17 -40.35 -16.63 -14.33
N ALA A 18 -41.29 -15.86 -13.82
CA ALA A 18 -42.42 -15.36 -14.60
C ALA A 18 -42.09 -13.95 -15.09
N LEU A 19 -41.90 -13.82 -16.41
CA LEU A 19 -41.64 -12.57 -17.11
C LEU A 19 -42.97 -11.86 -17.40
N THR A 20 -43.17 -10.68 -16.83
CA THR A 20 -44.11 -9.69 -17.39
C THR A 20 -43.37 -8.36 -17.51
N LEU A 21 -42.95 -8.08 -18.74
CA LEU A 21 -42.37 -6.82 -19.18
C LEU A 21 -43.51 -5.80 -19.35
N VAL A 22 -43.70 -4.91 -18.38
CA VAL A 22 -44.50 -3.70 -18.50
C VAL A 22 -43.80 -2.60 -17.69
N GLY A 23 -43.68 -1.43 -18.29
CA GLY A 23 -42.74 -0.37 -17.90
C GLY A 23 -42.81 0.07 -16.44
N GLY A 24 -41.63 0.22 -15.85
CA GLY A 24 -41.42 0.78 -14.53
C GLY A 24 -39.93 0.73 -14.22
N GLY A 25 -39.24 1.86 -14.37
CA GLY A 25 -37.82 1.96 -14.05
C GLY A 25 -37.59 1.64 -12.58
N ILE A 26 -37.10 0.44 -12.28
CA ILE A 26 -36.59 0.13 -10.96
C ILE A 26 -35.18 0.73 -10.91
N ALA A 27 -35.10 1.95 -10.40
CA ALA A 27 -33.84 2.44 -9.87
C ALA A 27 -33.46 1.52 -8.70
N VAL A 28 -32.60 0.54 -8.97
CA VAL A 28 -31.86 -0.14 -7.91
C VAL A 28 -31.00 0.93 -7.28
N ALA A 29 -31.40 1.42 -6.10
CA ALA A 29 -30.57 2.28 -5.29
C ALA A 29 -29.25 1.53 -5.08
N ALA A 30 -28.17 2.05 -5.68
CA ALA A 30 -26.83 1.64 -5.31
C ALA A 30 -26.74 1.78 -3.79
N PRO A 31 -26.14 0.81 -3.06
CA PRO A 31 -25.97 0.96 -1.63
C PRO A 31 -25.27 2.31 -1.39
N GLU A 32 -25.95 3.22 -0.70
CA GLU A 32 -25.35 4.48 -0.26
C GLU A 32 -24.07 4.11 0.45
N GLN A 33 -22.95 4.51 -0.15
CA GLN A 33 -21.62 4.25 0.37
C GLN A 33 -21.57 4.88 1.75
N ARG A 34 -21.71 4.06 2.80
CA ARG A 34 -21.66 4.51 4.20
C ARG A 34 -20.43 5.39 4.33
N ASP A 35 -20.65 6.65 4.67
CA ASP A 35 -19.58 7.59 4.96
C ASP A 35 -18.80 7.06 6.15
N ASP A 36 -17.64 6.45 5.88
CA ASP A 36 -16.68 6.13 6.93
C ASP A 36 -16.11 7.47 7.43
N PRO A 37 -16.42 7.91 8.66
CA PRO A 37 -15.98 9.20 9.17
C PRO A 37 -14.45 9.29 9.32
N GLY A 38 -13.74 8.15 9.24
CA GLY A 38 -12.27 8.10 9.21
C GLY A 38 -11.65 8.16 7.81
N ALA A 39 -12.46 8.13 6.74
CA ALA A 39 -11.94 8.12 5.38
C ALA A 39 -11.41 9.50 4.96
N VAL A 40 -10.12 9.55 4.63
CA VAL A 40 -9.53 10.76 4.03
C VAL A 40 -10.10 10.95 2.62
N ARG A 41 -10.72 12.10 2.38
CA ARG A 41 -11.26 12.49 1.08
C ARG A 41 -10.52 13.69 0.50
N ILE A 42 -10.05 13.57 -0.73
CA ILE A 42 -9.46 14.66 -1.49
C ILE A 42 -10.30 14.87 -2.73
N ASN A 43 -10.83 16.09 -2.93
CA ASN A 43 -11.73 16.44 -4.04
C ASN A 43 -12.91 15.45 -4.19
N GLY A 44 -13.51 15.03 -3.08
CA GLY A 44 -14.64 14.08 -3.05
C GLY A 44 -14.28 12.61 -3.25
N ARG A 45 -13.01 12.28 -3.54
CA ARG A 45 -12.54 10.90 -3.69
C ARG A 45 -11.91 10.39 -2.38
N VAL A 46 -12.31 9.20 -1.94
CA VAL A 46 -11.66 8.48 -0.82
C VAL A 46 -10.25 8.06 -1.26
N VAL A 47 -9.24 8.46 -0.49
CA VAL A 47 -7.83 8.15 -0.74
C VAL A 47 -7.39 7.14 0.31
N GLN A 48 -7.47 5.85 -0.05
CA GLN A 48 -7.18 4.75 0.85
C GLN A 48 -5.91 4.03 0.41
N GLN A 49 -5.00 3.81 1.35
CA GLN A 49 -3.83 2.96 1.12
C GLN A 49 -4.24 1.48 1.12
N PRO A 50 -3.50 0.59 0.42
CA PRO A 50 -3.70 -0.85 0.55
C PRO A 50 -3.67 -1.29 2.01
N LEU A 51 -4.44 -2.31 2.37
CA LEU A 51 -4.43 -2.87 3.73
C LEU A 51 -3.02 -3.36 4.10
N VAL A 52 -2.65 -3.21 5.37
CA VAL A 52 -1.42 -3.79 5.91
C VAL A 52 -1.68 -5.25 6.22
N THR A 53 -0.80 -6.14 5.75
CA THR A 53 -0.92 -7.59 6.01
C THR A 53 -0.25 -7.97 7.32
N GLN A 54 -0.57 -9.15 7.86
CA GLN A 54 0.11 -9.64 9.06
C GLN A 54 1.63 -9.81 8.85
N ALA A 55 2.04 -10.22 7.65
CA ALA A 55 3.45 -10.33 7.29
C ALA A 55 4.18 -8.98 7.36
N ASP A 56 3.52 -7.89 6.97
CA ASP A 56 4.07 -6.53 7.09
C ASP A 56 4.28 -6.13 8.55
N ILE A 57 3.32 -6.48 9.41
CA ILE A 57 3.38 -6.22 10.85
C ILE A 57 4.55 -6.99 11.49
N ASP A 58 4.70 -8.27 11.13
CA ASP A 58 5.76 -9.12 11.68
C ASP A 58 7.15 -8.64 11.21
N LEU A 59 7.26 -8.21 9.95
CA LEU A 59 8.48 -7.60 9.42
C LEU A 59 8.83 -6.30 10.13
N ALA A 60 7.84 -5.44 10.41
CA ALA A 60 8.06 -4.20 11.13
C ALA A 60 8.47 -4.45 12.60
N LYS A 61 7.83 -5.40 13.28
CA LYS A 61 8.23 -5.80 14.65
C LYS A 61 9.67 -6.32 14.68
N ALA A 62 10.04 -7.19 13.74
CA ALA A 62 11.41 -7.68 13.62
C ALA A 62 12.40 -6.53 13.37
N ALA A 63 12.00 -5.53 12.60
CA ALA A 63 12.79 -4.33 12.37
C ALA A 63 13.06 -3.55 13.67
N LEU A 64 12.05 -3.35 14.53
CA LEU A 64 12.23 -2.65 15.82
C LEU A 64 13.30 -3.33 16.68
N VAL A 65 13.27 -4.66 16.74
CA VAL A 65 14.25 -5.43 17.52
C VAL A 65 15.67 -5.19 16.99
N LYS A 66 15.83 -5.06 15.67
CA LYS A 66 17.12 -4.74 15.04
C LYS A 66 17.57 -3.29 15.27
N GLY A 67 16.65 -2.37 15.57
CA GLY A 67 16.93 -0.96 15.80
C GLY A 67 17.68 -0.66 17.09
N GLY A 68 17.52 -1.50 18.11
CA GLY A 68 18.12 -1.30 19.44
C GLY A 68 17.61 -0.03 20.13
N SER A 69 17.57 -0.03 21.47
CA SER A 69 17.14 1.14 22.27
C SER A 69 18.10 2.35 22.22
N GLY A 70 19.10 2.33 21.34
CA GLY A 70 20.22 3.28 21.32
C GLY A 70 20.05 4.48 20.39
N ILE A 71 19.03 4.49 19.53
CA ILE A 71 18.70 5.70 18.75
C ILE A 71 17.51 6.36 19.43
N GLN A 72 17.80 7.17 20.47
CA GLN A 72 16.89 8.26 20.76
C GLN A 72 16.80 9.09 19.49
N ALA A 73 15.60 9.22 18.95
CA ALA A 73 15.28 10.01 17.78
C ALA A 73 15.47 11.52 18.05
N SER A 74 16.64 11.94 18.54
CA SER A 74 17.06 13.32 18.50
C SER A 74 17.42 13.62 17.05
N SER A 75 16.52 14.29 16.31
CA SER A 75 16.73 14.78 14.95
C SER A 75 17.38 13.81 13.96
N ALA A 76 17.05 12.51 14.04
CA ALA A 76 17.64 11.51 13.17
C ALA A 76 17.14 11.70 11.72
N GLN A 77 18.09 11.96 10.81
CA GLN A 77 17.84 11.94 9.36
C GLN A 77 17.93 10.48 8.89
N LEU A 78 16.78 9.89 8.57
CA LEU A 78 16.69 8.55 8.01
C LEU A 78 16.55 8.67 6.49
N PHE A 79 17.01 7.66 5.75
CA PHE A 79 16.78 7.65 4.31
C PHE A 79 16.69 6.24 3.74
N ALA A 80 16.04 6.13 2.59
CA ALA A 80 16.01 4.92 1.79
C ALA A 80 16.21 5.27 0.31
N VAL A 81 17.05 4.49 -0.36
CA VAL A 81 17.16 4.49 -1.82
C VAL A 81 16.56 3.20 -2.33
N VAL A 82 15.50 3.34 -3.11
CA VAL A 82 14.63 2.24 -3.51
C VAL A 82 14.70 2.06 -5.01
N SER A 83 14.85 0.81 -5.45
CA SER A 83 14.81 0.47 -6.87
C SER A 83 13.37 0.38 -7.37
N ALA A 84 13.16 0.62 -8.67
CA ALA A 84 11.84 0.51 -9.30
C ALA A 84 11.17 -0.85 -9.05
N GLY A 85 11.96 -1.93 -8.94
CA GLY A 85 11.49 -3.28 -8.65
C GLY A 85 11.14 -3.53 -7.17
N GLY A 86 11.17 -2.53 -6.30
CA GLY A 86 10.81 -2.68 -4.88
C GLY A 86 11.94 -3.16 -3.99
N GLY A 87 13.20 -3.02 -4.41
CA GLY A 87 14.35 -3.40 -3.60
C GLY A 87 14.89 -2.22 -2.80
N LEU A 88 15.24 -2.45 -1.53
CA LEU A 88 16.06 -1.52 -0.75
C LEU A 88 17.51 -1.63 -1.22
N VAL A 89 18.01 -0.59 -1.90
CA VAL A 89 19.40 -0.58 -2.40
C VAL A 89 20.39 -0.14 -1.32
N ARG A 90 20.00 0.87 -0.54
CA ARG A 90 20.73 1.37 0.62
C ARG A 90 19.81 2.24 1.47
N GLY A 91 20.18 2.48 2.71
CA GLY A 91 19.43 3.38 3.58
C GLY A 91 20.09 3.56 4.94
N SER A 92 19.64 4.58 5.66
CA SER A 92 19.88 4.73 7.10
C SER A 92 18.59 4.33 7.82
N GLN A 93 18.68 3.33 8.70
CA GLN A 93 17.56 2.79 9.50
C GLN A 93 16.41 2.16 8.68
N ALA A 94 16.44 2.25 7.35
CA ALA A 94 15.55 1.49 6.47
C ALA A 94 15.94 0.00 6.49
N VAL A 95 14.95 -0.88 6.64
CA VAL A 95 15.19 -2.33 6.77
C VAL A 95 14.59 -3.15 5.63
N SER A 96 13.50 -2.68 5.03
CA SER A 96 12.79 -3.43 4.00
C SER A 96 11.94 -2.51 3.14
N VAL A 97 11.72 -2.97 1.92
CA VAL A 97 10.77 -2.38 0.98
C VAL A 97 9.88 -3.48 0.44
N THR A 98 8.58 -3.21 0.37
CA THR A 98 7.59 -4.11 -0.24
C THR A 98 6.86 -3.36 -1.35
N LEU A 99 6.77 -3.97 -2.53
CA LEU A 99 5.83 -3.52 -3.57
C LEU A 99 4.42 -4.00 -3.20
N LEU A 100 3.49 -3.05 -3.06
CA LEU A 100 2.09 -3.32 -2.77
C LEU A 100 1.22 -3.38 -4.04
N GLY A 101 1.77 -2.90 -5.16
CA GLY A 101 1.08 -2.77 -6.44
C GLY A 101 1.91 -1.90 -7.40
N LEU A 102 1.38 -1.65 -8.60
CA LEU A 102 2.07 -0.81 -9.58
C LEU A 102 2.24 0.62 -9.05
N GLY A 103 3.50 1.03 -8.87
CA GLY A 103 3.88 2.33 -8.31
C GLY A 103 3.57 2.49 -6.83
N LEU A 104 3.24 1.41 -6.10
CA LEU A 104 2.90 1.46 -4.67
C LEU A 104 3.98 0.74 -3.85
N TYR A 105 4.58 1.45 -2.90
CA TYR A 105 5.67 0.94 -2.08
C TYR A 105 5.37 1.13 -0.60
N GLN A 106 5.80 0.17 0.20
CA GLN A 106 5.94 0.29 1.65
C GLN A 106 7.42 0.26 1.99
N VAL A 107 7.92 1.31 2.61
CA VAL A 107 9.28 1.37 3.14
C VAL A 107 9.19 1.26 4.65
N VAL A 108 9.87 0.28 5.25
CA VAL A 108 9.86 0.07 6.70
C VAL A 108 11.21 0.46 7.28
N PHE A 109 11.16 1.21 8.37
CA PHE A 109 12.33 1.57 9.17
C PHE A 109 12.36 0.74 10.47
N ASN A 110 13.53 0.62 11.09
CA ASN A 110 13.69 -0.02 12.40
C ASN A 110 13.35 0.91 13.58
N VAL A 111 12.87 2.13 13.31
CA VAL A 111 12.36 3.09 14.29
C VAL A 111 10.95 3.56 13.87
N PRO A 112 10.09 3.97 14.81
CA PRO A 112 8.83 4.63 14.47
C PRO A 112 9.08 5.94 13.71
N VAL A 113 8.36 6.16 12.62
CA VAL A 113 8.48 7.33 11.73
C VAL A 113 7.18 8.10 11.55
N GLN A 114 6.08 7.65 12.14
CA GLN A 114 4.74 8.22 11.98
C GLN A 114 4.60 9.71 12.33
N SER A 115 5.49 10.26 13.17
CA SER A 115 5.52 11.68 13.52
C SER A 115 6.48 12.52 12.65
N GLY A 116 7.18 11.88 11.71
CA GLY A 116 8.19 12.52 10.89
C GLY A 116 7.64 13.25 9.67
N ALA A 117 8.49 14.09 9.07
CA ALA A 117 8.27 14.63 7.74
C ALA A 117 8.92 13.72 6.67
N PHE A 118 8.26 13.60 5.52
CA PHE A 118 8.71 12.75 4.41
C PHE A 118 8.99 13.58 3.17
N ALA A 119 10.18 13.43 2.58
CA ALA A 119 10.53 14.07 1.32
C ALA A 119 11.01 13.00 0.33
N GLY A 120 10.38 12.93 -0.84
CA GLY A 120 10.72 11.96 -1.88
C GLY A 120 11.12 12.62 -3.18
N THR A 121 12.07 12.04 -3.90
CA THR A 121 12.42 12.42 -5.27
C THR A 121 12.52 11.18 -6.17
N ILE A 122 12.06 11.30 -7.42
CA ILE A 122 12.28 10.26 -8.43
C ILE A 122 13.77 10.28 -8.84
N GLY A 123 14.45 9.14 -8.70
CA GLY A 123 15.91 9.08 -8.74
C GLY A 123 16.43 7.69 -9.10
N LEU A 124 17.45 7.62 -9.96
CA LEU A 124 18.18 6.37 -10.19
C LEU A 124 18.91 5.96 -8.92
N THR A 125 19.20 4.68 -8.78
CA THR A 125 19.86 4.15 -7.59
C THR A 125 21.38 4.33 -7.66
N GLY A 126 21.95 4.52 -8.86
CA GLY A 126 23.37 4.84 -9.10
C GLY A 126 23.62 6.34 -9.35
N SER A 127 24.84 6.66 -9.77
CA SER A 127 25.31 8.04 -10.00
C SER A 127 25.46 8.42 -11.48
N VAL A 128 24.98 7.59 -12.41
CA VAL A 128 25.14 7.78 -13.86
C VAL A 128 23.78 7.80 -14.53
N GLY A 129 23.59 8.75 -15.45
CA GLY A 129 22.34 8.96 -16.17
C GLY A 129 21.32 9.78 -15.38
N THR A 130 20.09 9.85 -15.90
CA THR A 130 18.98 10.56 -15.26
C THR A 130 17.72 9.70 -15.30
N SER A 131 16.90 9.83 -14.26
CA SER A 131 15.59 9.16 -14.21
C SER A 131 14.64 9.78 -15.22
N PRO A 132 13.77 8.98 -15.88
CA PRO A 132 12.62 9.55 -16.57
C PRO A 132 11.73 10.32 -15.59
N THR A 133 11.19 11.46 -16.06
CA THR A 133 10.30 12.30 -15.25
C THR A 133 9.08 11.54 -14.74
N GLY A 134 8.62 11.94 -13.57
CA GLY A 134 7.46 11.37 -12.91
C GLY A 134 7.09 12.14 -11.66
N PHE A 135 6.05 11.67 -11.00
CA PHE A 135 5.57 12.23 -9.74
C PHE A 135 5.80 11.23 -8.61
N ILE A 136 5.96 11.77 -7.41
CA ILE A 136 6.11 10.99 -6.19
C ILE A 136 5.30 11.64 -5.07
N SER A 137 4.67 10.82 -4.25
CA SER A 137 4.00 11.21 -3.02
C SER A 137 4.41 10.24 -1.91
N ALA A 138 4.64 10.76 -0.72
CA ALA A 138 5.02 9.98 0.45
C ALA A 138 4.20 10.41 1.66
N VAL A 139 3.76 9.44 2.45
CA VAL A 139 2.99 9.64 3.68
C VAL A 139 3.27 8.48 4.63
N GLY A 140 2.98 8.65 5.93
CA GLY A 140 3.03 7.54 6.88
C GLY A 140 2.13 6.38 6.46
N ARG A 141 2.57 5.15 6.70
CA ARG A 141 1.79 3.94 6.39
C ARG A 141 0.68 3.78 7.42
N THR A 142 -0.57 3.72 6.97
CA THR A 142 -1.73 3.56 7.87
C THR A 142 -1.57 2.29 8.73
N ASN A 143 -1.75 2.41 10.04
CA ASN A 143 -1.63 1.31 11.01
C ASN A 143 -0.24 0.63 11.08
N LEU A 144 0.82 1.29 10.60
CA LEU A 144 2.19 0.80 10.70
C LEU A 144 3.14 1.94 11.04
N ALA A 145 3.42 2.13 12.35
CA ALA A 145 4.15 3.27 12.89
C ALA A 145 5.55 3.49 12.27
N GLN A 146 6.17 2.43 11.77
CA GLN A 146 7.51 2.39 11.18
C GLN A 146 7.50 2.48 9.65
N GLY A 147 6.32 2.48 9.06
CA GLY A 147 6.13 2.41 7.63
C GLY A 147 5.94 3.79 7.01
N VAL A 148 6.49 3.95 5.82
CA VAL A 148 6.15 5.03 4.88
C VAL A 148 5.50 4.40 3.67
N PHE A 149 4.34 4.90 3.29
CA PHE A 149 3.68 4.58 2.04
C PHE A 149 4.14 5.58 0.98
N VAL A 150 4.66 5.06 -0.13
CA VAL A 150 5.10 5.86 -1.26
C VAL A 150 4.33 5.45 -2.49
N GLN A 151 3.86 6.44 -3.24
CA GLN A 151 3.26 6.25 -4.53
C GLN A 151 4.04 6.99 -5.61
N THR A 152 4.24 6.34 -6.75
CA THR A 152 4.94 6.90 -7.91
C THR A 152 4.13 6.79 -9.18
N TRP A 153 4.28 7.81 -10.04
CA TRP A 153 3.61 7.90 -11.33
C TRP A 153 4.61 8.26 -12.43
N ASN A 154 4.25 7.96 -13.67
CA ASN A 154 4.95 8.49 -14.83
C ASN A 154 4.60 9.97 -15.07
N GLN A 155 5.24 10.59 -16.05
CA GLN A 155 5.01 11.99 -16.45
C GLN A 155 3.55 12.28 -16.84
N SER A 156 2.80 11.27 -17.30
CA SER A 156 1.39 11.39 -17.67
C SER A 156 0.43 11.21 -16.48
N GLY A 157 0.96 11.05 -15.26
CA GLY A 157 0.14 10.83 -14.06
C GLY A 157 -0.42 9.42 -13.93
N SER A 158 0.05 8.44 -14.72
CA SER A 158 -0.35 7.04 -14.59
C SER A 158 0.55 6.31 -13.56
N PRO A 159 0.00 5.43 -12.70
CA PRO A 159 0.81 4.66 -11.76
C PRO A 159 1.93 3.91 -12.46
N ALA A 160 3.15 4.02 -11.96
CA ALA A 160 4.31 3.41 -12.58
C ALA A 160 5.38 3.11 -11.53
N ASN A 161 6.00 1.95 -11.63
CA ASN A 161 7.16 1.60 -10.82
C ASN A 161 8.35 2.53 -11.17
N ARG A 162 8.84 3.28 -10.18
CA ARG A 162 9.98 4.20 -10.34
C ARG A 162 10.97 3.98 -9.20
N SER A 163 12.26 4.11 -9.50
CA SER A 163 13.27 4.23 -8.46
C SER A 163 13.15 5.61 -7.81
N PHE A 164 13.40 5.69 -6.50
CA PHE A 164 13.29 6.95 -5.76
C PHE A 164 14.26 7.01 -4.59
N HIS A 165 14.51 8.23 -4.13
CA HIS A 165 15.16 8.53 -2.85
C HIS A 165 14.11 9.06 -1.90
N LEU A 166 14.11 8.57 -0.67
CA LEU A 166 13.22 8.98 0.40
C LEU A 166 14.05 9.46 1.58
N GLY A 167 13.82 10.69 2.02
CA GLY A 167 14.29 11.22 3.29
C GLY A 167 13.15 11.23 4.32
N VAL A 168 13.48 10.88 5.55
CA VAL A 168 12.57 10.96 6.71
C VAL A 168 13.25 11.79 7.79
N PHE A 169 12.53 12.81 8.25
CA PHE A 169 13.02 13.76 9.24
C PHE A 169 12.17 13.62 10.50
N LEU A 170 12.78 13.15 11.58
CA LEU A 170 12.12 13.06 12.88
C LEU A 170 12.25 14.39 13.64
N PRO A 171 11.24 14.77 14.45
CA PRO A 171 11.25 15.99 15.26
C PRO A 171 12.35 16.00 16.34
#